data_AF-A0A6J6WTP4-F1
#
_entry.id   AF-A0A6J6WTP4-F1
#
_cell.length_a   1.000
_cell.length_b   1.000
_cell.length_c   1.000
_cell.angle_alpha   90.00
_cell.angle_beta   90.00
_cell.angle_gamma   90.00
#
_symmetry.space_group_name_H-M   'P 1'
#
loop_
_entity.id
_entity.type
_entity.pdbx_description
1 polymer ?
#
loop_
_entity_poly.entity_id
_entity_poly.type
_entity_poly.pdbx_seq_one_letter_code
_entity_poly.pdbx_strand_id
1 'polypeptide(L)'
;MGQYLPIIVLMALAIIFGALSSVASMLLAPRRPNSAKSAPYECGIVPGREAPERFPVSFYIIAMLFIMFDIEIIFAYPYAVSRQALGSYAFFEMLAFSAVFFIAFVYAIARGALDWGPIKKAVRLDLGNNDEMKSPHRTVLSTVRRVGFEGREDDNGAAA
;
A
#
# COMPACT_ATOMS: atom_id res chain seq x y z
N MET A 1 2.51 -28.66 31.04
CA MET A 1 2.89 -27.30 31.51
C MET A 1 4.38 -27.01 31.40
N GLY A 2 5.29 -27.92 31.78
CA GLY A 2 6.74 -27.68 31.65
C GLY A 2 7.25 -27.40 30.22
N GLN A 3 6.54 -27.88 29.20
CA GLN A 3 6.91 -27.68 27.79
C GLN A 3 6.65 -26.26 27.26
N TYR A 4 5.81 -25.47 27.94
CA TYR A 4 5.57 -24.06 27.58
C TYR A 4 6.55 -23.11 28.26
N LEU A 5 7.25 -23.57 29.31
CA LEU A 5 8.21 -22.77 30.06
C LEU A 5 9.35 -22.23 29.16
N PRO A 6 9.96 -23.02 28.26
CA PRO A 6 10.97 -22.51 27.33
C PRO A 6 10.45 -21.41 26.41
N ILE A 7 9.18 -21.50 25.97
CA ILE A 7 8.57 -20.52 25.06
C ILE A 7 8.43 -19.17 25.78
N ILE A 8 7.90 -19.19 27.01
CA ILE A 8 7.71 -17.97 27.82
C ILE A 8 9.07 -17.35 28.17
N VAL A 9 10.05 -18.17 28.55
CA VAL A 9 11.40 -17.71 28.88
C VAL A 9 12.08 -17.08 27.66
N LEU A 10 11.98 -17.69 26.47
CA LEU A 10 12.53 -17.12 25.24
C LEU A 10 11.83 -15.82 24.83
N MET A 11 10.51 -15.75 24.95
CA MET A 11 9.75 -14.53 24.69
C MET A 11 10.19 -13.39 25.63
N ALA A 12 10.31 -13.68 26.93
CA ALA A 12 10.80 -12.71 27.91
C ALA A 12 12.24 -12.27 27.61
N LEU A 13 13.12 -13.21 27.28
CA LEU A 13 14.51 -12.92 26.91
C LEU A 13 14.60 -12.05 25.66
N ALA A 14 13.77 -12.32 24.63
CA ALA A 14 13.72 -11.53 23.40
C ALA A 14 13.27 -10.08 23.68
N ILE A 15 12.25 -9.90 24.51
CA ILE A 15 11.77 -8.57 24.93
C ILE A 15 12.85 -7.83 25.72
N ILE A 16 13.46 -8.50 26.71
CA ILE A 16 14.54 -7.91 27.53
C ILE A 16 15.72 -7.52 26.65
N PHE A 17 16.13 -8.39 25.74
CA PHE A 17 17.22 -8.12 24.82
C PHE A 17 16.91 -6.92 23.93
N GLY A 18 15.73 -6.87 23.30
CA GLY A 18 15.31 -5.71 22.48
C GLY A 18 15.27 -4.41 23.28
N ALA A 19 14.75 -4.44 24.51
CA ALA A 19 14.70 -3.28 25.39
C ALA A 19 16.11 -2.82 25.81
N LEU A 20 16.98 -3.74 26.24
CA LEU A 20 18.37 -3.45 26.61
C LEU A 20 19.17 -2.89 25.42
N SER A 21 19.01 -3.47 24.22
CA SER A 21 19.64 -2.97 23.01
C SER A 21 19.16 -1.56 22.66
N SER A 22 17.87 -1.28 22.82
CA SER A 22 17.31 0.06 22.60
C SER A 22 17.87 1.08 23.61
N VAL A 23 17.91 0.73 24.91
CA VAL A 23 18.48 1.58 25.97
C VAL A 23 19.98 1.81 25.76
N ALA A 24 20.73 0.75 25.43
CA ALA A 24 22.15 0.87 25.11
C ALA A 24 22.38 1.80 23.91
N SER A 25 21.58 1.66 22.84
CA SER A 25 21.62 2.58 21.69
C SER A 25 21.38 4.03 22.12
N MET A 26 20.39 4.29 22.97
CA MET A 26 20.08 5.65 23.45
C MET A 26 21.16 6.26 24.36
N LEU A 27 21.95 5.43 25.04
CA LEU A 27 23.05 5.85 25.93
C LEU A 27 24.37 6.04 25.16
N LEU A 28 24.68 5.15 24.22
CA LEU A 28 25.93 5.17 23.45
C LEU A 28 25.85 6.08 22.22
N ALA A 29 24.66 6.37 21.69
CA ALA A 29 24.51 7.18 20.47
C ALA A 29 24.88 8.66 20.71
N PRO A 30 25.70 9.28 19.82
CA PRO A 30 25.98 10.70 19.86
C PRO A 30 24.71 11.55 19.67
N ARG A 31 24.36 12.36 20.66
CA ARG A 31 23.18 13.23 20.60
C ARG A 31 23.51 14.55 19.92
N ARG A 32 23.19 14.66 18.63
CA ARG A 32 23.30 15.91 17.85
C ARG A 32 21.97 16.27 17.18
N PRO A 33 20.97 16.73 17.97
CA PRO A 33 19.67 17.14 17.43
C PRO A 33 19.84 18.37 16.53
N ASN A 34 19.16 18.36 15.39
CA ASN A 34 19.11 19.47 14.45
C ASN A 34 17.71 19.49 13.85
N SER A 35 17.12 20.67 13.63
CA SER A 35 15.77 20.82 13.07
C SER A 35 15.62 20.07 11.75
N ALA A 36 16.66 20.07 10.91
CA ALA A 36 16.70 19.33 9.65
C ALA A 36 16.69 17.80 9.83
N LYS A 37 17.21 17.27 10.95
CA LYS A 37 17.23 15.81 11.23
C LYS A 37 15.91 15.29 11.80
N SER A 38 15.13 16.17 12.43
CA SER A 38 13.82 15.85 13.01
C SER A 38 12.65 16.16 12.07
N ALA A 39 12.90 16.84 10.96
CA ALA A 39 11.89 17.14 9.97
C ALA A 39 11.50 15.88 9.16
N PRO A 40 10.23 15.72 8.77
CA PRO A 40 9.81 14.72 7.80
C PRO A 40 10.63 14.81 6.51
N TYR A 41 10.92 13.65 5.90
CA TYR A 41 11.67 13.57 4.66
C TYR A 41 10.78 13.94 3.47
N GLU A 42 11.00 15.13 2.90
CA GLU A 42 10.30 15.66 1.72
C GLU A 42 11.29 16.11 0.62
N CYS A 43 12.36 15.33 0.41
CA CYS A 43 13.41 15.65 -0.57
C CYS A 43 14.05 17.05 -0.41
N GLY A 44 14.02 17.63 0.79
CA GLY A 44 14.58 18.96 1.10
C GLY A 44 13.60 20.13 0.99
N ILE A 45 12.32 19.86 0.66
CA ILE A 45 11.25 20.86 0.72
C ILE A 45 10.75 20.99 2.16
N VAL A 46 10.44 22.22 2.59
CA VAL A 46 9.84 22.44 3.91
C VAL A 46 8.40 21.90 3.86
N PRO A 47 8.04 20.92 4.71
CA PRO A 47 6.73 20.27 4.65
C PRO A 47 5.63 21.31 4.86
N GLY A 48 4.80 21.50 3.84
CA GLY A 48 3.57 22.27 3.93
C GLY A 48 2.47 21.45 4.62
N ARG A 49 1.37 22.11 5.01
CA ARG A 49 0.15 21.39 5.38
C ARG A 49 -0.50 20.86 4.09
N GLU A 50 -0.29 19.57 3.82
CA GLU A 50 -1.02 18.89 2.76
C GLU A 50 -2.47 18.61 3.20
N ALA A 51 -3.40 18.66 2.24
CA ALA A 51 -4.76 18.24 2.51
C ALA A 51 -4.75 16.72 2.78
N PRO A 52 -5.48 16.22 3.80
CA PRO A 52 -5.52 14.80 4.10
C PRO A 52 -6.05 14.03 2.88
N GLU A 53 -5.19 13.19 2.30
CA GLU A 53 -5.58 12.29 1.22
C GLU A 53 -6.31 11.06 1.80
N ARG A 54 -7.29 10.55 1.06
CA ARG A 54 -7.98 9.33 1.44
C ARG A 54 -7.10 8.14 1.08
N PHE A 55 -6.81 7.29 2.05
CA PHE A 55 -6.15 6.02 1.77
C PHE A 55 -7.02 5.14 0.84
N PRO A 56 -6.40 4.43 -0.12
CA PRO A 56 -7.10 3.50 -0.99
C PRO A 56 -7.87 2.42 -0.21
N VAL A 57 -9.09 2.12 -0.66
CA VAL A 57 -9.95 1.07 -0.05
C VAL A 57 -9.39 -0.34 -0.31
N SER A 58 -8.49 -0.52 -1.28
CA SER A 58 -7.89 -1.81 -1.63
C SER A 58 -7.24 -2.51 -0.43
N PHE A 59 -6.62 -1.76 0.49
CA PHE A 59 -6.05 -2.32 1.73
C PHE A 59 -7.10 -3.01 2.61
N TYR A 60 -8.32 -2.44 2.69
CA TYR A 60 -9.42 -3.02 3.45
C TYR A 60 -9.91 -4.33 2.82
N ILE A 61 -10.03 -4.38 1.48
CA ILE A 61 -10.50 -5.57 0.77
C ILE A 61 -9.55 -6.75 1.02
N ILE A 62 -8.25 -6.49 1.01
CA ILE A 62 -7.24 -7.52 1.26
C ILE A 62 -7.23 -7.97 2.72
N ALA A 63 -7.36 -7.04 3.65
CA ALA A 63 -7.47 -7.38 5.06
C ALA A 63 -8.71 -8.26 5.34
N MET A 64 -9.85 -7.92 4.75
CA MET A 64 -11.08 -8.70 4.85
C MET A 64 -10.91 -10.10 4.25
N LEU A 65 -10.27 -10.20 3.09
CA LEU A 65 -9.97 -11.48 2.44
C LEU A 65 -9.02 -12.34 3.29
N PHE A 66 -7.99 -11.73 3.87
CA PHE A 66 -7.06 -12.41 4.77
C PHE A 66 -7.77 -12.98 6.00
N ILE A 67 -8.64 -12.20 6.66
CA ILE A 67 -9.42 -12.66 7.81
C ILE A 67 -10.31 -13.85 7.43
N MET A 68 -10.95 -13.80 6.27
CA MET A 68 -11.80 -14.88 5.78
C MET A 68 -11.01 -16.19 5.60
N PHE A 69 -9.83 -16.12 4.98
CA PHE A 69 -8.94 -17.29 4.82
C PHE A 69 -8.32 -17.78 6.13
N ASP A 70 -8.00 -16.88 7.06
CA ASP A 70 -7.48 -17.26 8.39
C ASP A 70 -8.53 -18.05 9.17
N ILE A 71 -9.79 -17.63 9.09
CA ILE A 71 -10.92 -18.38 9.64
C ILE A 71 -11.08 -19.73 8.92
N GLU A 72 -10.90 -19.83 7.61
CA GLU A 72 -10.92 -21.13 6.92
C GLU A 72 -9.86 -22.09 7.49
N ILE A 73 -8.63 -21.59 7.74
CA ILE A 73 -7.53 -22.37 8.31
C ILE A 73 -7.83 -22.79 9.76
N ILE A 74 -8.49 -21.94 10.56
CA ILE A 74 -8.87 -22.30 11.93
C ILE A 74 -9.80 -23.52 11.96
N PHE A 75 -10.65 -23.69 10.94
CA PHE A 75 -11.52 -24.87 10.78
C PHE A 75 -10.80 -26.05 10.13
N ALA A 76 -9.83 -25.79 9.25
CA ALA A 76 -9.00 -26.82 8.65
C ALA A 76 -8.11 -27.52 9.68
N TYR A 77 -7.66 -26.81 10.73
CA TYR A 77 -6.67 -27.32 11.68
C TYR A 77 -7.17 -28.51 12.52
N PRO A 78 -8.34 -28.45 13.18
CA PRO A 78 -8.89 -29.61 13.89
C PRO A 78 -9.11 -30.82 12.97
N TYR A 79 -9.61 -30.59 11.75
CA TYR A 79 -9.75 -31.65 10.74
C TYR A 79 -8.40 -32.27 10.40
N ALA A 80 -7.37 -31.47 10.15
CA ALA A 80 -6.03 -31.96 9.80
C ALA A 80 -5.41 -32.80 10.92
N VAL A 81 -5.57 -32.37 12.18
CA VAL A 81 -5.03 -33.08 13.36
C VAL A 81 -5.80 -34.38 13.64
N SER A 82 -7.12 -34.42 13.40
CA SER A 82 -7.97 -35.57 13.74
C SER A 82 -8.44 -36.40 12.55
N ARG A 83 -7.83 -36.22 11.36
CA ARG A 83 -8.20 -36.89 10.10
C ARG A 83 -8.35 -38.41 10.22
N GLN A 84 -7.49 -39.06 10.99
CA GLN A 84 -7.50 -40.52 11.15
C GLN A 84 -8.79 -41.03 11.82
N ALA A 85 -9.38 -40.26 12.74
CA ALA A 85 -10.61 -40.63 13.44
C ALA A 85 -11.88 -40.34 12.63
N LEU A 86 -11.82 -39.35 11.74
CA LEU A 86 -12.98 -38.84 11.00
C LEU A 86 -13.23 -39.55 9.65
N GLY A 87 -12.26 -40.32 9.16
CA GLY A 87 -12.37 -41.10 7.93
C GLY A 87 -12.50 -40.25 6.65
N SER A 88 -12.94 -40.88 5.56
CA SER A 88 -13.09 -40.23 4.25
C SER A 88 -14.27 -39.25 4.17
N TYR A 89 -15.27 -39.39 5.05
CA TYR A 89 -16.43 -38.49 5.08
C TYR A 89 -16.01 -37.05 5.38
N ALA A 90 -15.22 -36.82 6.44
CA ALA A 90 -14.76 -35.47 6.78
C ALA A 90 -13.82 -34.86 5.72
N PHE A 91 -13.16 -35.69 4.91
CA PHE A 91 -12.39 -35.17 3.77
C PHE A 91 -13.30 -34.50 2.75
N PHE A 92 -14.43 -35.12 2.40
CA PHE A 92 -15.38 -34.53 1.45
C PHE A 92 -16.10 -33.31 2.03
N GLU A 93 -16.43 -33.33 3.32
CA GLU A 93 -16.97 -32.15 4.01
C GLU A 93 -15.98 -30.98 4.02
N MET A 94 -14.70 -31.24 4.34
CA MET A 94 -13.67 -30.20 4.33
C MET A 94 -13.41 -29.67 2.90
N LEU A 95 -13.46 -30.55 1.90
CA LEU A 95 -13.34 -30.17 0.49
C LEU A 95 -14.52 -29.27 0.07
N ALA A 96 -15.74 -29.64 0.42
CA ALA A 96 -16.94 -28.86 0.13
C ALA A 96 -16.90 -27.49 0.84
N PHE A 97 -16.50 -27.47 2.12
CA PHE A 97 -16.29 -26.24 2.89
C PHE A 97 -15.27 -25.32 2.22
N SER A 98 -14.08 -25.84 1.89
CA SER A 98 -13.03 -25.06 1.22
C SER A 98 -13.45 -24.58 -0.17
N ALA A 99 -14.20 -25.38 -0.92
CA ALA A 99 -14.70 -24.99 -2.24
C ALA A 99 -15.59 -23.75 -2.19
N VAL A 100 -16.41 -23.57 -1.15
CA VAL A 100 -17.24 -22.36 -0.98
C VAL A 100 -16.38 -21.10 -0.83
N PHE A 101 -15.37 -21.13 0.03
CA PHE A 101 -14.44 -20.01 0.23
C PHE A 101 -13.58 -19.76 -1.01
N PHE A 102 -13.13 -20.84 -1.67
CA PHE A 102 -12.38 -20.75 -2.91
C PHE A 102 -13.19 -20.07 -4.04
N ILE A 103 -14.48 -20.42 -4.19
CA ILE A 103 -15.38 -19.76 -5.14
C ILE A 103 -15.54 -18.27 -4.80
N ALA A 104 -15.75 -17.94 -3.52
CA ALA A 104 -15.85 -16.54 -3.08
C ALA A 104 -14.57 -15.74 -3.38
N PHE A 105 -13.40 -16.35 -3.20
CA PHE A 105 -12.11 -15.77 -3.54
C PHE A 105 -11.94 -15.54 -5.04
N VAL A 106 -12.24 -16.55 -5.87
CA VAL A 106 -12.18 -16.44 -7.33
C VAL A 106 -13.15 -15.35 -7.80
N TYR A 107 -14.35 -15.27 -7.23
CA TYR A 107 -15.30 -14.20 -7.50
C TYR A 107 -14.73 -12.82 -7.13
N ALA A 108 -14.08 -12.68 -5.98
CA ALA A 108 -13.45 -11.43 -5.57
C ALA A 108 -12.35 -10.99 -6.56
N ILE A 109 -11.47 -11.92 -6.97
CA ILE A 109 -10.46 -11.65 -8.00
C ILE A 109 -11.13 -11.20 -9.31
N ALA A 110 -12.14 -11.94 -9.78
CA ALA A 110 -12.83 -11.63 -11.02
C ALA A 110 -13.52 -10.26 -11.00
N ARG A 111 -13.87 -9.74 -9.80
CA ARG A 111 -14.44 -8.40 -9.59
C ARG A 111 -13.39 -7.30 -9.42
N GLY A 112 -12.10 -7.60 -9.59
CA GLY A 112 -11.02 -6.62 -9.45
C GLY A 112 -10.71 -6.26 -8.00
N ALA A 113 -11.02 -7.12 -7.02
CA ALA A 113 -10.68 -6.90 -5.61
C ALA A 113 -9.17 -6.67 -5.38
N LEU A 114 -8.34 -7.18 -6.29
CA LEU A 114 -6.89 -7.08 -6.27
C LEU A 114 -6.35 -6.14 -7.36
N ASP A 115 -7.19 -5.32 -7.97
CA ASP A 115 -6.74 -4.32 -8.93
C ASP A 115 -6.14 -3.13 -8.19
N TRP A 116 -4.81 -3.05 -8.24
CA TRP A 116 -4.00 -1.95 -7.72
C TRP A 116 -3.65 -0.90 -8.76
N GLY A 117 -4.18 -1.07 -9.98
CA GLY A 117 -3.91 -0.17 -11.07
C GLY A 117 -4.28 1.28 -10.70
N PRO A 118 -3.57 2.28 -11.24
CA PRO A 118 -3.93 3.67 -11.02
C PRO A 118 -5.41 3.83 -11.33
N ILE A 119 -6.17 4.38 -10.38
CA ILE A 119 -7.58 4.70 -10.60
C ILE A 119 -7.59 5.44 -11.94
N LYS A 120 -8.24 4.85 -12.94
CA LYS A 120 -8.45 5.53 -14.22
C LYS A 120 -9.29 6.74 -13.86
N LYS A 121 -8.64 7.85 -13.52
CA LYS A 121 -9.28 9.16 -13.56
C LYS A 121 -9.76 9.20 -14.99
N ALA A 122 -11.06 9.08 -15.17
CA ALA A 122 -11.67 9.49 -16.39
C ALA A 122 -11.31 10.96 -16.46
N VAL A 123 -10.20 11.26 -17.12
CA VAL A 123 -9.97 12.58 -17.66
C VAL A 123 -11.23 12.76 -18.47
N ARG A 124 -12.13 13.62 -17.97
CA ARG A 124 -13.21 14.13 -18.78
C ARG A 124 -12.47 14.87 -19.89
N LEU A 125 -12.14 14.13 -20.95
CA LEU A 125 -11.94 14.67 -22.27
C LEU A 125 -13.33 15.19 -22.59
N ASP A 126 -13.60 16.44 -22.19
CA ASP A 126 -14.64 17.18 -22.88
C ASP A 126 -14.23 17.11 -24.34
N LEU A 127 -14.88 16.22 -25.10
CA LEU A 127 -14.98 16.30 -26.55
C LEU A 127 -15.85 17.52 -26.89
N GLY A 128 -15.44 18.69 -26.40
CA GLY A 128 -15.45 19.85 -27.26
C GLY A 128 -14.25 19.67 -28.16
N ASN A 129 -14.48 19.78 -29.46
CA ASN A 129 -13.49 20.16 -30.47
C ASN A 129 -12.33 20.96 -29.85
N ASN A 130 -11.11 20.85 -30.40
CA ASN A 130 -9.99 21.80 -30.28
C ASN A 130 -8.69 21.34 -29.54
N ASP A 131 -8.14 20.18 -29.89
CA ASP A 131 -6.71 19.89 -29.69
C ASP A 131 -5.82 20.73 -30.64
N GLU A 132 -5.79 22.05 -30.43
CA GLU A 132 -4.75 22.95 -30.94
C GLU A 132 -3.80 23.35 -29.78
N MET A 133 -3.50 22.42 -28.86
CA MET A 133 -3.07 22.72 -27.48
C MET A 133 -1.57 22.89 -27.26
N LYS A 134 -0.88 23.58 -28.20
CA LYS A 134 0.54 23.94 -28.06
C LYS A 134 0.86 25.25 -28.81
N SER A 135 0.34 26.38 -28.36
CA SER A 135 0.83 27.69 -28.83
C SER A 135 0.94 28.70 -27.68
N PRO A 136 1.91 29.63 -27.76
CA PRO A 136 2.20 30.58 -26.68
C PRO A 136 1.15 31.69 -26.53
N HIS A 137 0.23 31.82 -27.49
CA HIS A 137 -0.89 32.76 -27.46
C HIS A 137 -2.22 32.03 -27.23
N ARG A 138 -3.13 32.70 -26.52
CA ARG A 138 -4.43 32.14 -26.15
C ARG A 138 -5.38 32.18 -27.34
N THR A 139 -5.73 31.01 -27.88
CA THR A 139 -6.76 30.86 -28.92
C THR A 139 -8.01 30.23 -28.30
N VAL A 140 -9.19 30.49 -28.87
CA VAL A 140 -10.47 29.91 -28.40
C VAL A 140 -10.54 28.39 -28.57
N LEU A 141 -9.57 27.83 -29.30
CA LEU A 141 -9.47 26.42 -29.57
C LEU A 141 -8.73 25.70 -28.42
N SER A 142 -7.57 26.14 -27.93
CA SER A 142 -6.81 25.37 -26.92
C SER A 142 -6.40 26.14 -25.67
N THR A 143 -6.36 25.47 -24.52
CA THR A 143 -6.24 26.08 -23.17
C THR A 143 -4.94 25.75 -22.41
N VAL A 144 -4.10 24.80 -22.85
CA VAL A 144 -2.83 24.50 -22.17
C VAL A 144 -1.76 25.49 -22.63
N ARG A 145 -1.42 26.44 -21.76
CA ARG A 145 -0.31 27.38 -21.95
C ARG A 145 0.97 26.78 -21.35
N ARG A 146 2.01 26.59 -22.16
CA ARG A 146 3.36 26.33 -21.63
C ARG A 146 3.99 27.65 -21.17
N VAL A 147 4.65 27.63 -20.02
CA VAL A 147 5.38 28.75 -19.40
C VAL A 147 6.81 28.33 -19.08
N GLY A 148 7.76 29.27 -19.11
CA GLY A 148 9.19 29.00 -18.89
C GLY A 148 10.07 29.05 -20.15
N PHE A 149 9.76 29.96 -21.08
CA PHE A 149 10.63 30.27 -22.23
C PHE A 149 11.50 31.52 -22.01
N GLU A 150 11.19 32.35 -21.01
CA GLU A 150 12.03 33.51 -20.65
C GLU A 150 13.48 33.09 -20.35
N GLY A 151 14.41 33.60 -21.17
CA GLY A 151 15.86 33.40 -21.03
C GLY A 151 16.53 32.53 -22.09
N ARG A 152 15.79 32.01 -23.09
CA ARG A 152 16.42 31.49 -24.33
C ARG A 152 16.58 32.66 -25.30
N GLU A 153 17.83 33.00 -25.61
CA GLU A 153 18.14 33.93 -26.69
C GLU A 153 17.77 33.28 -28.03
N ASP A 154 16.64 33.71 -28.58
CA ASP A 154 16.35 33.55 -30.00
C ASP A 154 17.06 34.70 -30.74
N ASP A 155 18.40 34.65 -30.79
CA ASP A 155 19.20 35.59 -31.57
C ASP A 155 19.11 35.23 -33.06
N ASN A 156 17.96 35.57 -33.66
CA ASN A 156 17.91 35.92 -35.07
C ASN A 156 17.82 37.44 -35.15
N GLY A 157 19.00 38.05 -35.15
CA GLY A 157 19.22 39.47 -35.33
C GLY A 157 18.40 40.08 -36.46
N ALA A 158 17.57 41.03 -36.03
CA ALA A 158 17.13 42.25 -36.70
C ALA A 158 17.42 42.41 -38.20
N ALA A 159 16.31 42.54 -38.92
CA ALA A 159 16.21 43.31 -40.14
C ALA A 159 16.81 44.72 -40.00
N ALA A 160 17.49 45.14 -41.07
CA ALA A 160 17.23 46.43 -41.69
C ALA A 160 16.49 46.16 -43.01
#